data_AF-A0A4R5JT69-F1
#
_entry.id   AF-A0A4R5JT69-F1
#
_cell.length_a   1.000
_cell.length_b   1.000
_cell.length_c   1.000
_cell.angle_alpha   90.00
_cell.angle_beta   90.00
_cell.angle_gamma   90.00
#
_symmetry.space_group_name_H-M   'P 1'
#
loop_
_entity.id
_entity.type
_entity.pdbx_description
1 polymer ?
#
loop_
_entity_poly.entity_id
_entity_poly.type
_entity_poly.pdbx_seq_one_letter_code
_entity_poly.pdbx_strand_id
1 'polypeptide(L)'
;MSKPGDDLEKIVEIIERSTSPTARIEQNVFLPILTSTQGHTAQCDIVIRNGPPHRETLTIVEVQDRNSKVDINTFRGWLGKIDDVGAQHLICVSRKDFASSIKEKATQSGSKIFLVTLKDLTPDSIPLDFIHFIFLYNSVNIKVRSVKPYVGKGEIAKLGLKPMNHELGDKVWSLDQITMISLLELCRSSINDSQDSLNPATSKDNLGKLSYRPVGEDALYYCHNGELIRVGLDCEFEWESEHAEIPMSVASYEQDQHGALAWLFEVEHNSKSGPISIKLPVVKLDDGTYKVLDSIINTQLEYTFDIVPKPNY
;
A
#
# COMPACT_ATOMS: atom_id res chain seq x y z
N MET A 1 -31.26 9.25 -15.41
CA MET A 1 -31.05 7.90 -14.85
C MET A 1 -30.09 7.21 -15.78
N SER A 2 -28.87 6.90 -15.33
CA SER A 2 -27.92 6.06 -16.07
C SER A 2 -28.51 4.66 -16.24
N LYS A 3 -28.26 4.02 -17.39
CA LYS A 3 -28.69 2.65 -17.62
C LYS A 3 -27.72 1.69 -16.90
N PRO A 4 -28.19 0.53 -16.41
CA PRO A 4 -27.30 -0.57 -16.05
C PRO A 4 -26.40 -0.89 -17.25
N GLY A 5 -25.10 -0.74 -17.11
CA GLY A 5 -24.09 -0.80 -18.17
C GLY A 5 -23.13 0.40 -18.15
N ASP A 6 -23.69 1.60 -18.05
CA ASP A 6 -22.96 2.87 -18.18
C ASP A 6 -21.83 3.02 -17.12
N ASP A 7 -22.04 2.47 -15.92
CA ASP A 7 -21.09 2.61 -14.81
C ASP A 7 -19.86 1.71 -14.99
N LEU A 8 -20.07 0.50 -15.53
CA LEU A 8 -19.00 -0.47 -15.77
C LEU A 8 -18.14 -0.04 -16.97
N GLU A 9 -18.78 0.56 -17.97
CA GLU A 9 -18.12 1.16 -19.12
C GLU A 9 -17.22 2.33 -18.71
N LYS A 10 -17.70 3.21 -17.81
CA LYS A 10 -16.91 4.32 -17.26
C LYS A 10 -15.71 3.85 -16.44
N ILE A 11 -15.83 2.78 -15.65
CA ILE A 11 -14.71 2.25 -14.88
C ILE A 11 -13.59 1.79 -15.81
N VAL A 12 -13.94 1.08 -16.88
CA VAL A 12 -12.96 0.63 -17.86
C VAL A 12 -12.33 1.80 -18.60
N GLU A 13 -13.12 2.81 -18.99
CA GLU A 13 -12.62 4.07 -19.56
C GLU A 13 -11.57 4.73 -18.67
N ILE A 14 -11.82 4.77 -17.36
CA ILE A 14 -10.90 5.38 -16.40
C ILE A 14 -9.62 4.54 -16.26
N ILE A 15 -9.75 3.21 -16.08
CA ILE A 15 -8.60 2.31 -15.96
C ILE A 15 -7.69 2.47 -17.19
N GLU A 16 -8.25 2.52 -18.39
CA GLU A 16 -7.46 2.56 -19.62
C GLU A 16 -6.87 3.95 -19.94
N ARG A 17 -7.53 5.05 -19.53
CA ARG A 17 -6.87 6.37 -19.54
C ARG A 17 -5.68 6.43 -18.60
N SER A 18 -5.74 5.72 -17.47
CA SER A 18 -4.66 5.70 -16.49
C SER A 18 -3.44 4.88 -16.95
N THR A 19 -3.65 3.88 -17.82
CA THR A 19 -2.60 3.03 -18.39
C THR A 19 -1.97 3.65 -19.64
N SER A 20 -2.76 4.32 -20.49
CA SER A 20 -2.27 5.02 -21.69
C SER A 20 -2.89 6.42 -21.83
N PRO A 21 -2.17 7.47 -21.38
CA PRO A 21 -2.68 8.85 -21.39
C PRO A 21 -3.02 9.38 -22.79
N THR A 22 -2.43 8.79 -23.83
CA THR A 22 -2.63 9.18 -25.24
C THR A 22 -3.69 8.34 -25.94
N ALA A 23 -4.31 7.37 -25.26
CA ALA A 23 -5.33 6.53 -25.87
C ALA A 23 -6.62 7.33 -26.14
N ARG A 24 -7.16 7.18 -27.34
CA ARG A 24 -8.49 7.69 -27.66
C ARG A 24 -9.52 6.61 -27.31
N ILE A 25 -10.39 6.93 -26.35
CA ILE A 25 -11.44 6.03 -25.87
C ILE A 25 -12.79 6.58 -26.31
N GLU A 26 -13.57 5.73 -26.97
CA GLU A 26 -14.89 6.06 -27.51
C GLU A 26 -15.90 5.00 -27.04
N GLN A 27 -17.07 5.41 -26.55
CA GLN A 27 -18.12 4.51 -26.04
C GLN A 27 -19.24 4.33 -27.06
N ASN A 28 -19.92 3.18 -27.00
CA ASN A 28 -21.10 2.86 -27.79
C ASN A 28 -20.89 3.12 -29.29
N VAL A 29 -19.74 2.66 -29.80
CA VAL A 29 -19.27 2.94 -31.16
C VAL A 29 -19.72 1.83 -32.10
N PHE A 30 -20.20 2.23 -33.28
CA PHE A 30 -20.48 1.31 -34.37
C PHE A 30 -19.27 1.25 -35.31
N LEU A 31 -18.51 0.16 -35.24
CA LEU A 31 -17.39 -0.08 -36.15
C LEU A 31 -17.86 -0.82 -37.41
N PRO A 32 -17.31 -0.51 -38.59
CA PRO A 32 -17.66 -1.21 -39.82
C PRO A 32 -17.18 -2.66 -39.78
N ILE A 33 -18.02 -3.58 -40.26
CA ILE A 33 -17.61 -4.97 -40.48
C ILE A 33 -16.79 -5.03 -41.77
N LEU A 34 -15.53 -5.43 -41.67
CA LEU A 34 -14.54 -5.39 -42.75
C LEU A 34 -14.95 -6.20 -43.98
N THR A 35 -15.73 -7.26 -43.79
CA THR A 35 -16.19 -8.16 -44.87
C THR A 35 -17.56 -7.76 -45.43
N SER A 36 -18.19 -6.72 -44.89
CA SER A 36 -19.55 -6.33 -45.30
C SER A 36 -19.57 -5.53 -46.59
N THR A 37 -20.26 -6.05 -47.60
CA THR A 37 -20.52 -5.36 -48.87
C THR A 37 -21.73 -4.44 -48.82
N GLN A 38 -22.53 -4.51 -47.75
CA GLN A 38 -23.76 -3.74 -47.57
C GLN A 38 -23.61 -2.62 -46.52
N GLY A 39 -22.42 -2.41 -45.97
CA GLY A 39 -22.15 -1.38 -44.97
C GLY A 39 -22.63 -1.73 -43.56
N HIS A 40 -22.75 -3.01 -43.24
CA HIS A 40 -23.08 -3.48 -41.88
C HIS A 40 -22.01 -3.07 -40.87
N THR A 41 -22.45 -2.77 -39.65
CA THR A 41 -21.61 -2.35 -38.53
C THR A 41 -21.83 -3.26 -37.33
N ALA A 42 -20.81 -3.41 -36.49
CA ALA A 42 -20.94 -4.00 -35.16
C ALA A 42 -20.88 -2.89 -34.10
N GLN A 43 -21.82 -2.90 -33.15
CA GLN A 43 -21.73 -2.04 -31.97
C GLN A 43 -20.70 -2.63 -31.01
N CYS A 44 -19.80 -1.78 -30.50
CA CYS A 44 -18.83 -2.08 -29.45
C CYS A 44 -19.13 -1.18 -28.25
N ASP A 45 -19.07 -1.75 -27.04
CA ASP A 45 -19.37 -0.99 -25.83
C ASP A 45 -18.29 0.09 -25.61
N ILE A 46 -17.02 -0.28 -25.76
CA ILE A 46 -15.89 0.65 -25.77
C ILE A 46 -14.91 0.30 -26.87
N VAL A 47 -14.40 1.33 -27.53
CA VAL A 47 -13.32 1.25 -28.51
C VAL A 47 -12.15 2.08 -28.00
N ILE A 48 -10.99 1.44 -27.93
CA ILE A 48 -9.74 2.06 -27.50
C ILE A 48 -8.79 2.04 -28.68
N ARG A 49 -8.26 3.21 -29.00
CA ARG A 49 -7.29 3.42 -30.06
C ARG A 49 -6.02 3.97 -29.46
N ASN A 50 -4.91 3.26 -29.65
CA ASN A 50 -3.63 3.66 -29.11
C ASN A 50 -2.56 3.75 -30.21
N GLY A 51 -1.67 4.73 -30.09
CA GLY A 51 -0.61 4.99 -31.05
C GLY A 51 -0.99 5.98 -32.16
N PRO A 52 -0.03 6.33 -33.04
CA PRO A 52 -0.23 7.30 -34.09
C PRO A 52 -1.18 6.76 -35.20
N PRO A 53 -1.90 7.62 -35.94
CA PRO A 53 -2.95 7.21 -36.89
C PRO A 53 -2.57 6.16 -37.94
N HIS A 54 -1.28 6.08 -38.30
CA HIS A 54 -0.78 5.12 -39.30
C HIS A 54 -0.33 3.77 -38.72
N ARG A 55 -0.30 3.65 -37.39
CA ARG A 55 0.04 2.43 -36.61
C ARG A 55 -0.80 2.38 -35.35
N GLU A 56 -2.11 2.53 -35.53
CA GLU A 56 -3.07 2.53 -34.43
C GLU A 56 -3.39 1.08 -34.05
N THR A 57 -3.26 0.77 -32.77
CA THR A 57 -3.77 -0.48 -32.18
C THR A 57 -5.21 -0.25 -31.76
N LEU A 58 -6.10 -1.10 -32.27
CA LEU A 58 -7.52 -1.12 -31.96
C LEU A 58 -7.80 -2.22 -30.94
N THR A 59 -8.27 -1.82 -29.76
CA THR A 59 -8.77 -2.71 -28.72
C THR A 59 -10.26 -2.46 -28.53
N ILE A 60 -11.06 -3.52 -28.51
CA ILE A 60 -12.48 -3.43 -28.16
C ILE A 60 -12.72 -3.99 -26.76
N VAL A 61 -13.59 -3.32 -25.99
CA VAL A 61 -14.04 -3.79 -24.68
C VAL A 61 -15.51 -4.14 -24.77
N GLU A 62 -15.85 -5.31 -24.28
CA GLU A 62 -17.22 -5.81 -24.22
C GLU A 62 -17.60 -6.10 -22.77
N VAL A 63 -18.75 -5.60 -22.35
CA VAL A 63 -19.11 -5.49 -20.94
C VAL A 63 -20.40 -6.26 -20.66
N GLN A 64 -20.31 -7.26 -19.78
CA GLN A 64 -21.48 -7.95 -19.24
C GLN A 64 -21.81 -7.40 -17.85
N ASP A 65 -22.76 -6.46 -17.80
CA ASP A 65 -23.23 -5.84 -16.55
C ASP A 65 -24.42 -6.58 -15.90
N ARG A 66 -24.72 -7.81 -16.35
CA ARG A 66 -25.85 -8.59 -15.82
C ARG A 66 -25.43 -9.33 -14.54
N ASN A 67 -26.40 -9.57 -13.66
CA ASN A 67 -26.25 -10.47 -12.50
C ASN A 67 -26.07 -11.96 -12.87
N SER A 68 -25.80 -12.27 -14.15
CA SER A 68 -25.54 -13.61 -14.68
C SER A 68 -24.12 -13.70 -15.20
N LYS A 69 -23.52 -14.90 -15.09
CA LYS A 69 -22.23 -15.19 -15.72
C LYS A 69 -22.33 -15.00 -17.24
N VAL A 70 -21.22 -14.61 -17.87
CA VAL A 70 -21.09 -14.64 -19.33
C VAL A 70 -21.25 -16.09 -19.80
N ASP A 71 -22.21 -16.33 -20.67
CA ASP A 71 -22.39 -17.63 -21.31
C ASP A 71 -21.49 -17.78 -22.54
N ILE A 72 -21.29 -19.02 -22.98
CA ILE A 72 -20.37 -19.34 -24.06
C ILE A 72 -20.78 -18.76 -25.42
N ASN A 73 -22.09 -18.52 -25.65
CA ASN A 73 -22.57 -17.96 -26.91
C ASN A 73 -22.32 -16.45 -26.94
N THR A 74 -22.58 -15.76 -25.83
CA THR A 74 -22.19 -14.35 -25.66
C THR A 74 -20.70 -14.17 -25.92
N PHE A 75 -19.85 -14.99 -25.28
CA PHE A 75 -18.40 -14.94 -25.51
C PHE A 75 -18.02 -15.19 -26.98
N ARG A 76 -18.62 -16.19 -27.64
CA ARG A 76 -18.40 -16.46 -29.08
C ARG A 76 -18.82 -15.29 -29.97
N GLY A 77 -19.88 -14.57 -29.61
CA GLY A 77 -20.29 -13.34 -30.29
C GLY A 77 -19.21 -12.28 -30.23
N TRP A 78 -18.60 -12.07 -29.06
CA TRP A 78 -17.47 -11.16 -28.90
C TRP A 78 -16.23 -11.59 -29.71
N LEU A 79 -15.97 -12.90 -29.80
CA LEU A 79 -14.90 -13.43 -30.67
C LEU A 79 -15.16 -13.17 -32.16
N GLY A 80 -16.40 -13.30 -32.62
CA GLY A 80 -16.75 -12.93 -33.99
C GLY A 80 -16.52 -11.44 -34.23
N LYS A 81 -16.92 -10.61 -33.25
CA LYS A 81 -16.82 -9.15 -33.33
C LYS A 81 -15.38 -8.65 -33.54
N ILE A 82 -14.40 -9.20 -32.83
CA ILE A 82 -12.99 -8.81 -33.00
C ILE A 82 -12.50 -9.05 -34.44
N ASP A 83 -12.87 -10.18 -35.05
CA ASP A 83 -12.47 -10.50 -36.43
C ASP A 83 -13.25 -9.65 -37.44
N ASP A 84 -14.54 -9.41 -37.18
CA ASP A 84 -15.41 -8.59 -38.01
C ASP A 84 -14.91 -7.14 -38.11
N VAL A 85 -14.46 -6.53 -37.01
CA VAL A 85 -14.01 -5.13 -36.97
C VAL A 85 -12.49 -4.97 -37.12
N GLY A 86 -11.75 -6.07 -37.19
CA GLY A 86 -10.29 -6.07 -37.31
C GLY A 86 -9.55 -5.52 -36.09
N ALA A 87 -10.10 -5.71 -34.89
CA ALA A 87 -9.42 -5.31 -33.67
C ALA A 87 -8.26 -6.28 -33.35
N GLN A 88 -7.18 -5.74 -32.78
CA GLN A 88 -6.01 -6.51 -32.38
C GLN A 88 -6.23 -7.18 -31.03
N HIS A 89 -7.02 -6.56 -30.15
CA HIS A 89 -7.29 -7.08 -28.81
C HIS A 89 -8.78 -6.97 -28.44
N LEU A 90 -9.24 -7.92 -27.63
CA LEU A 90 -10.57 -7.95 -27.02
C LEU A 90 -10.42 -8.03 -25.50
N ILE A 91 -11.04 -7.11 -24.77
CA ILE A 91 -11.15 -7.14 -23.31
C ILE A 91 -12.61 -7.47 -22.95
N CYS A 92 -12.83 -8.63 -22.35
CA CYS A 92 -14.14 -9.07 -21.89
C CYS A 92 -14.27 -8.75 -20.40
N VAL A 93 -15.25 -7.91 -20.04
CA VAL A 93 -15.44 -7.44 -18.67
C VAL A 93 -16.74 -8.03 -18.10
N SER A 94 -16.69 -8.58 -16.89
CA SER A 94 -17.86 -9.16 -16.22
C SER A 94 -17.78 -8.97 -14.71
N ARG A 95 -18.91 -8.75 -14.03
CA ARG A 95 -18.95 -8.75 -12.56
C ARG A 95 -18.79 -10.15 -11.95
N LYS A 96 -19.16 -11.18 -12.71
CA LYS A 96 -19.07 -12.58 -12.29
C LYS A 96 -17.97 -13.31 -13.01
N ASP A 97 -17.35 -14.25 -12.30
CA ASP A 97 -16.27 -15.05 -12.85
C ASP A 97 -16.70 -15.84 -14.12
N PHE A 98 -15.77 -15.98 -15.06
CA PHE A 98 -16.00 -16.66 -16.34
C PHE A 98 -16.00 -18.18 -16.18
N ALA A 99 -16.79 -18.88 -17.00
CA ALA A 99 -16.80 -20.34 -17.04
C ALA A 99 -15.45 -20.92 -17.52
N SER A 100 -15.11 -22.13 -17.08
CA SER A 100 -13.86 -22.81 -17.46
C SER A 100 -13.68 -22.94 -18.98
N SER A 101 -14.75 -23.23 -19.71
CA SER A 101 -14.75 -23.31 -21.18
C SER A 101 -14.46 -21.98 -21.88
N ILE A 102 -14.80 -20.85 -21.25
CA ILE A 102 -14.46 -19.51 -21.76
C ILE A 102 -12.99 -19.21 -21.48
N LYS A 103 -12.52 -19.50 -20.26
CA LYS A 103 -11.12 -19.32 -19.86
C LYS A 103 -10.18 -20.13 -20.76
N GLU A 104 -10.48 -21.41 -20.99
CA GLU A 104 -9.73 -22.28 -21.88
C GLU A 104 -9.60 -21.69 -23.30
N LYS A 105 -10.71 -21.18 -23.84
CA LYS A 105 -10.74 -20.63 -25.19
C LYS A 105 -10.03 -19.27 -25.30
N ALA A 106 -10.09 -18.43 -24.27
CA ALA A 106 -9.31 -17.20 -24.18
C ALA A 106 -7.80 -17.52 -24.17
N THR A 107 -7.37 -18.51 -23.37
CA THR A 107 -5.97 -18.95 -23.33
C THR A 107 -5.46 -19.46 -24.69
N GLN A 108 -6.29 -20.22 -25.41
CA GLN A 108 -5.95 -20.69 -26.77
C GLN A 108 -5.76 -19.54 -27.78
N SER A 109 -6.28 -18.35 -27.48
CA SER A 109 -6.18 -17.17 -28.34
C SER A 109 -4.99 -16.27 -27.99
N GLY A 110 -4.14 -16.66 -27.04
CA GLY A 110 -2.93 -15.94 -26.66
C GLY A 110 -3.19 -14.52 -26.14
N SER A 111 -2.33 -13.57 -26.52
CA SER A 111 -2.43 -12.15 -26.11
C SER A 111 -3.53 -11.35 -26.84
N LYS A 112 -4.37 -12.01 -27.62
CA LYS A 112 -5.48 -11.37 -28.35
C LYS A 112 -6.70 -11.11 -27.44
N ILE A 113 -6.88 -11.89 -26.37
CA ILE A 113 -8.10 -11.86 -25.56
C ILE A 113 -7.77 -11.77 -24.08
N PHE A 114 -8.36 -10.80 -23.39
CA PHE A 114 -8.22 -10.56 -21.97
C PHE A 114 -9.58 -10.74 -21.28
N LEU A 115 -9.60 -11.45 -20.15
CA LEU A 115 -10.79 -11.63 -19.33
C LEU A 115 -10.60 -10.84 -18.03
N VAL A 116 -11.46 -9.85 -17.80
CA VAL A 116 -11.45 -9.00 -16.60
C VAL A 116 -12.71 -9.30 -15.80
N THR A 117 -12.53 -9.86 -14.60
CA THR A 117 -13.65 -10.03 -13.67
C THR A 117 -13.59 -8.91 -12.65
N LEU A 118 -14.56 -8.01 -12.71
CA LEU A 118 -14.76 -6.97 -11.68
C LEU A 118 -15.52 -7.60 -10.52
N LYS A 119 -14.82 -8.42 -9.73
CA LYS A 119 -15.36 -8.97 -8.47
C LYS A 119 -15.57 -7.81 -7.53
N ASP A 120 -16.82 -7.50 -7.19
CA ASP A 120 -17.22 -6.52 -6.15
C ASP A 120 -16.31 -5.29 -6.04
N LEU A 121 -15.74 -4.75 -7.14
CA LEU A 121 -14.58 -3.84 -7.07
C LEU A 121 -13.78 -4.05 -5.78
N THR A 122 -13.34 -5.29 -5.52
CA THR A 122 -12.40 -5.60 -4.47
C THR A 122 -11.05 -5.77 -5.11
N PRO A 123 -10.10 -4.99 -4.68
CA PRO A 123 -9.61 -4.23 -5.77
C PRO A 123 -8.15 -4.56 -6.07
N ASP A 124 -7.66 -5.58 -5.34
CA ASP A 124 -6.46 -6.44 -5.43
C ASP A 124 -6.26 -7.12 -6.77
N SER A 125 -7.22 -6.95 -7.67
CA SER A 125 -7.37 -7.76 -8.87
C SER A 125 -6.91 -7.04 -10.14
N ILE A 126 -6.28 -5.88 -10.01
CA ILE A 126 -5.87 -5.07 -11.14
C ILE A 126 -4.36 -5.26 -11.37
N PRO A 127 -3.94 -5.77 -12.54
CA PRO A 127 -2.57 -6.20 -12.76
C PRO A 127 -1.66 -4.98 -12.97
N LEU A 128 -1.10 -4.49 -11.87
CA LEU A 128 -0.09 -3.45 -11.85
C LEU A 128 1.30 -4.06 -11.68
N ASP A 129 1.75 -4.89 -12.63
CA ASP A 129 3.12 -5.45 -12.62
C ASP A 129 4.23 -4.36 -12.70
N PHE A 130 3.85 -3.09 -12.86
CA PHE A 130 4.76 -1.94 -12.84
C PHE A 130 4.86 -1.24 -11.48
N ILE A 131 4.09 -1.62 -10.45
CA ILE A 131 4.16 -1.02 -9.11
C ILE A 131 4.21 -2.11 -8.04
N HIS A 132 5.39 -2.29 -7.45
CA HIS A 132 5.57 -3.17 -6.29
C HIS A 132 5.77 -2.31 -5.05
N PHE A 133 4.76 -2.21 -4.20
CA PHE A 133 4.92 -1.64 -2.86
C PHE A 133 5.31 -2.73 -1.88
N ILE A 134 6.34 -2.46 -1.10
CA ILE A 134 6.75 -3.31 0.02
C ILE A 134 6.39 -2.55 1.29
N PHE A 135 5.56 -3.15 2.12
CA PHE A 135 5.31 -2.69 3.47
C PHE A 135 6.43 -3.21 4.38
N LEU A 136 7.20 -2.27 4.93
CA LEU A 136 8.22 -2.58 5.93
C LEU A 136 7.60 -2.49 7.32
N TYR A 137 7.42 -3.64 7.95
CA TYR A 137 7.01 -3.71 9.35
C TYR A 137 8.25 -3.73 10.24
N ASN A 138 8.27 -2.84 11.23
CA ASN A 138 9.26 -2.84 12.30
C ASN A 138 8.54 -2.60 13.62
N SER A 139 8.66 -3.56 14.53
CA SER A 139 8.17 -3.42 15.90
C SER A 139 9.26 -3.81 16.88
N VAL A 140 9.41 -2.98 17.91
CA VAL A 140 10.29 -3.25 19.05
C VAL A 140 9.45 -3.13 20.32
N ASN A 141 9.24 -4.28 20.97
CA ASN A 141 8.60 -4.33 22.27
C ASN A 141 9.67 -4.28 23.35
N ILE A 142 9.51 -3.40 24.33
CA ILE A 142 10.47 -3.21 25.42
C ILE A 142 9.77 -3.45 26.75
N LYS A 143 10.31 -4.39 27.52
CA LYS A 143 9.87 -4.66 28.88
C LYS A 143 10.97 -4.31 29.86
N VAL A 144 10.77 -3.22 30.58
CA VAL A 144 11.74 -2.76 31.58
C VAL A 144 11.74 -3.69 32.78
N ARG A 145 12.94 -4.19 33.13
CA ARG A 145 13.17 -5.01 34.32
C ARG A 145 13.52 -4.15 35.54
N SER A 146 14.36 -3.13 35.35
CA SER A 146 14.71 -2.20 36.42
C SER A 146 15.08 -0.83 35.88
N VAL A 147 14.68 0.21 36.60
CA VAL A 147 15.05 1.62 36.38
C VAL A 147 15.59 2.16 37.68
N LYS A 148 16.81 2.68 37.66
CA LYS A 148 17.47 3.25 38.83
C LYS A 148 18.03 4.62 38.45
N PRO A 149 17.22 5.68 38.52
CA PRO A 149 17.73 7.03 38.45
C PRO A 149 18.49 7.37 39.72
N TYR A 150 19.56 8.15 39.61
CA TYR A 150 20.35 8.60 40.74
C TYR A 150 20.98 9.96 40.49
N VAL A 151 21.27 10.70 41.55
CA VAL A 151 21.95 12.00 41.51
C VAL A 151 23.23 11.95 42.33
N GLY A 152 24.04 13.00 42.26
CA GLY A 152 25.20 13.16 43.13
C GLY A 152 24.83 13.07 44.62
N LYS A 153 25.80 12.69 45.47
CA LYS A 153 25.61 12.60 46.92
C LYS A 153 25.08 13.94 47.47
N GLY A 154 23.99 13.89 48.24
CA GLY A 154 23.39 15.06 48.89
C GLY A 154 22.42 15.88 48.01
N GLU A 155 22.34 15.61 46.70
CA GLU A 155 21.48 16.39 45.79
C GLU A 155 19.98 16.07 45.97
N ILE A 156 19.62 14.87 46.43
CA ILE A 156 18.20 14.49 46.65
C ILE A 156 17.51 15.45 47.64
N ALA A 157 18.11 15.69 48.79
CA ALA A 157 17.55 16.56 49.82
C ALA A 157 17.58 18.04 49.40
N LYS A 158 18.65 18.44 48.70
CA LYS A 158 18.84 19.80 48.20
C LYS A 158 17.81 20.19 47.12
N LEU A 159 17.47 19.24 46.25
CA LEU A 159 16.54 19.43 45.14
C LEU A 159 15.09 18.99 45.47
N GLY A 160 14.86 18.48 46.68
CA GLY A 160 13.52 18.05 47.12
C GLY A 160 12.94 16.88 46.32
N LEU A 161 13.80 16.02 45.74
CA LEU A 161 13.37 14.95 44.85
C LEU A 161 12.62 13.85 45.61
N LYS A 162 11.47 13.43 45.05
CA LYS A 162 10.67 12.31 45.55
C LYS A 162 10.99 11.03 44.77
N PRO A 163 10.73 9.83 45.33
CA PRO A 163 10.78 8.58 44.58
C PRO A 163 9.92 8.69 43.33
N MET A 164 10.53 8.39 42.19
CA MET A 164 9.90 8.55 40.89
C MET A 164 9.18 7.26 40.50
N ASN A 165 7.91 7.37 40.13
CA ASN A 165 7.25 6.35 39.31
C ASN A 165 7.42 6.80 37.86
N HIS A 166 8.03 5.97 37.03
CA HIS A 166 8.23 6.27 35.62
C HIS A 166 7.31 5.40 34.78
N GLU A 167 6.40 6.02 34.03
CA GLU A 167 5.81 5.34 32.90
C GLU A 167 6.78 5.39 31.72
N LEU A 168 6.87 4.30 30.97
CA LEU A 168 7.81 4.16 29.85
C LEU A 168 7.67 5.26 28.80
N GLY A 169 6.44 5.76 28.61
CA GLY A 169 6.10 6.80 27.63
C GLY A 169 6.23 8.24 28.13
N ASP A 170 6.53 8.47 29.42
CA ASP A 170 6.61 9.83 29.96
C ASP A 170 7.80 10.59 29.38
N LYS A 171 7.53 11.70 28.66
CA LYS A 171 8.55 12.58 28.08
C LYS A 171 9.15 13.52 29.11
N VAL A 172 9.91 12.95 30.05
CA VAL A 172 10.49 13.66 31.20
C VAL A 172 12.01 13.67 31.19
N TRP A 173 12.66 13.05 30.21
CA TRP A 173 14.11 12.99 30.08
C TRP A 173 14.61 13.90 28.96
N SER A 174 15.89 14.26 28.95
CA SER A 174 16.51 15.00 27.85
C SER A 174 18.02 14.75 27.79
N LEU A 175 18.58 14.70 26.58
CA LEU A 175 20.03 14.57 26.34
C LEU A 175 20.67 15.93 26.00
N ASP A 176 19.89 16.88 25.50
CA ASP A 176 20.33 18.18 24.95
C ASP A 176 19.75 19.39 25.72
N GLN A 177 18.92 19.15 26.73
CA GLN A 177 18.16 20.15 27.50
C GLN A 177 17.09 20.90 26.69
N ILE A 178 16.81 20.48 25.46
CA ILE A 178 15.84 21.12 24.55
C ILE A 178 14.73 20.13 24.21
N THR A 179 15.11 18.93 23.80
CA THR A 179 14.22 17.87 23.35
C THR A 179 13.88 16.97 24.54
N MET A 180 12.58 16.89 24.85
CA MET A 180 12.06 15.98 25.87
C MET A 180 11.77 14.61 25.26
N ILE A 181 12.34 13.58 25.86
CA ILE A 181 12.25 12.19 25.43
C ILE A 181 11.79 11.29 26.58
N SER A 182 11.25 10.14 26.20
CA SER A 182 10.76 9.08 27.07
C SER A 182 11.85 8.06 27.39
N LEU A 183 11.62 7.26 28.43
CA LEU A 183 12.51 6.13 28.74
C LEU A 183 12.48 5.10 27.60
N LEU A 184 11.33 4.94 26.93
CA LEU A 184 11.18 4.09 25.76
C LEU A 184 12.10 4.53 24.61
N GLU A 185 12.15 5.83 24.30
CA GLU A 185 13.03 6.39 23.26
C GLU A 185 14.51 6.17 23.58
N LEU A 186 14.90 6.34 24.86
CA LEU A 186 16.26 6.03 25.31
C LEU A 186 16.62 4.55 25.11
N CYS A 187 15.73 3.64 25.50
CA CYS A 187 15.94 2.21 25.29
C CYS A 187 16.04 1.85 23.79
N ARG A 188 15.14 2.39 22.95
CA ARG A 188 15.16 2.19 21.48
C ARG A 188 16.49 2.65 20.86
N SER A 189 17.02 3.81 21.25
CA SER A 189 18.31 4.31 20.75
C SER A 189 19.44 3.31 21.02
N SER A 190 19.52 2.77 22.24
CA SER A 190 20.56 1.80 22.59
C SER A 190 20.45 0.45 21.86
N ILE A 191 19.25 0.07 21.40
CA ILE A 191 19.05 -1.11 20.56
C ILE A 191 19.57 -0.84 19.15
N ASN A 192 19.24 0.32 18.57
CA ASN A 192 19.66 0.68 17.21
C ASN A 192 21.18 0.77 17.08
N ASP A 193 21.86 1.35 18.08
CA ASP A 193 23.34 1.42 18.11
C ASP A 193 24.01 0.03 18.14
N SER A 194 23.27 -1.01 18.55
CA SER A 194 23.73 -2.40 18.59
C SER A 194 23.35 -3.23 17.36
N GLN A 195 22.46 -2.72 16.50
CA GLN A 195 21.87 -3.41 15.35
C GLN A 195 22.53 -3.04 14.00
N ASP A 196 23.85 -2.86 13.99
CA ASP A 196 24.63 -2.60 12.78
C ASP A 196 24.83 -3.91 11.98
N SER A 197 23.75 -4.52 11.47
CA SER A 197 23.73 -5.66 10.52
C SER A 197 22.27 -6.03 10.13
N LEU A 198 21.76 -5.41 9.07
CA LEU A 198 20.50 -5.74 8.40
C LEU A 198 20.48 -7.22 7.95
N ASN A 199 19.55 -8.01 8.51
CA ASN A 199 19.10 -9.27 7.93
C ASN A 199 17.56 -9.21 7.77
N PRO A 200 16.97 -9.67 6.65
CA PRO A 200 15.66 -9.16 6.21
C PRO A 200 14.43 -9.80 6.89
N ALA A 201 14.61 -10.75 7.80
CA ALA A 201 13.52 -11.35 8.55
C ALA A 201 14.06 -12.11 9.75
N THR A 202 14.19 -11.44 10.90
CA THR A 202 14.59 -12.12 12.15
C THR A 202 13.82 -11.57 13.33
N SER A 203 13.16 -12.44 14.08
CA SER A 203 12.77 -12.14 15.45
C SER A 203 13.99 -12.32 16.36
N LYS A 204 14.33 -11.31 17.15
CA LYS A 204 15.41 -11.38 18.15
C LYS A 204 14.86 -11.01 19.51
N ASP A 205 15.20 -11.83 20.50
CA ASP A 205 14.92 -11.57 21.91
C ASP A 205 16.27 -11.38 22.60
N ASN A 206 16.46 -10.25 23.30
CA ASN A 206 17.74 -9.98 23.96
C ASN A 206 17.58 -9.09 25.22
N LEU A 207 18.66 -9.00 25.99
CA LEU A 207 18.77 -8.14 27.15
C LEU A 207 19.51 -6.85 26.77
N GLY A 208 18.88 -5.72 27.05
CA GLY A 208 19.45 -4.39 26.90
C GLY A 208 19.87 -3.80 28.24
N LYS A 209 20.94 -3.00 28.21
CA LYS A 209 21.42 -2.23 29.37
C LYS A 209 21.82 -0.83 28.93
N LEU A 210 21.30 0.15 29.67
CA LEU A 210 21.56 1.57 29.49
C LEU A 210 22.19 2.11 30.78
N SER A 211 23.25 2.90 30.67
CA SER A 211 23.89 3.54 31.83
C SER A 211 24.34 4.95 31.49
N TYR A 212 23.80 5.93 32.22
CA TYR A 212 24.21 7.33 32.19
C TYR A 212 24.81 7.73 33.52
N ARG A 213 25.87 8.54 33.48
CA ARG A 213 26.51 9.07 34.67
C ARG A 213 26.04 10.50 34.93
N PRO A 214 25.84 10.89 36.20
CA PRO A 214 25.46 12.25 36.56
C PRO A 214 26.60 13.27 36.33
N VAL A 215 27.80 12.79 35.98
CA VAL A 215 29.02 13.58 35.73
C VAL A 215 29.72 12.97 34.52
N GLY A 216 30.24 13.81 33.61
CA GLY A 216 30.92 13.37 32.38
C GLY A 216 30.41 14.09 31.13
N GLU A 217 30.72 13.55 29.95
CA GLU A 217 30.24 14.05 28.66
C GLU A 217 28.82 13.56 28.34
N ASP A 218 28.48 12.31 28.72
CA ASP A 218 27.15 11.73 28.53
C ASP A 218 26.16 12.25 29.58
N ALA A 219 25.63 13.45 29.34
CA ALA A 219 24.68 14.09 30.24
C ALA A 219 23.24 13.65 29.95
N LEU A 220 22.57 13.10 30.97
CA LEU A 220 21.12 12.89 30.96
C LEU A 220 20.49 13.87 31.95
N TYR A 221 19.39 14.48 31.51
CA TYR A 221 18.60 15.42 32.29
C TYR A 221 17.20 14.86 32.54
N TYR A 222 16.61 15.21 33.68
CA TYR A 222 15.26 14.88 34.07
C TYR A 222 14.48 16.15 34.42
N CYS A 223 13.30 16.32 33.86
CA CYS A 223 12.42 17.46 34.12
C CYS A 223 11.62 17.22 35.41
N HIS A 224 11.91 18.03 36.43
CA HIS A 224 11.18 18.03 37.69
C HIS A 224 10.65 19.43 37.98
N ASN A 225 9.34 19.59 38.13
CA ASN A 225 8.68 20.88 38.38
C ASN A 225 9.06 21.98 37.36
N GLY A 226 9.34 21.61 36.10
CA GLY A 226 9.74 22.55 35.04
C GLY A 226 11.23 22.88 35.01
N GLU A 227 12.04 22.33 35.92
CA GLU A 227 13.49 22.47 35.93
C GLU A 227 14.17 21.19 35.41
N LEU A 228 15.23 21.36 34.62
CA LEU A 228 16.04 20.24 34.13
C LEU A 228 17.19 19.95 35.09
N ILE A 229 17.16 18.76 35.67
CA ILE A 229 18.14 18.30 36.64
C ILE A 229 19.00 17.24 35.99
N ARG A 230 20.32 17.40 36.09
CA ARG A 230 21.24 16.37 35.60
C ARG A 230 21.20 15.13 36.50
N VAL A 231 21.01 13.96 35.90
CA VAL A 231 20.83 12.68 36.58
C VAL A 231 21.70 11.59 35.96
N GLY A 232 22.04 10.59 36.76
CA GLY A 232 22.47 9.28 36.29
C GLY A 232 21.28 8.34 36.18
N LEU A 233 21.41 7.32 35.34
CA LEU A 233 20.37 6.34 35.11
C LEU A 233 21.02 4.98 34.82
N ASP A 234 20.69 3.96 35.60
CA ASP A 234 20.95 2.57 35.23
C ASP A 234 19.61 1.89 34.92
N CYS A 235 19.46 1.39 33.69
CA CYS A 235 18.25 0.73 33.24
C CYS A 235 18.57 -0.62 32.60
N GLU A 236 17.83 -1.66 32.99
CA GLU A 236 17.91 -3.00 32.41
C GLU A 236 16.54 -3.36 31.86
N PHE A 237 16.50 -3.86 30.63
CA PHE A 237 15.26 -4.18 29.93
C PHE A 237 15.42 -5.40 29.03
N GLU A 238 14.31 -6.09 28.80
CA GLU A 238 14.17 -7.07 27.73
C GLU A 238 13.64 -6.35 26.50
N TRP A 239 14.07 -6.77 25.32
CA TRP A 239 13.46 -6.33 24.09
C TRP A 239 13.27 -7.48 23.11
N GLU A 240 12.18 -7.38 22.37
CA GLU A 240 11.86 -8.24 21.25
C GLU A 240 11.69 -7.37 20.02
N SER A 241 12.38 -7.69 18.92
CA SER A 241 12.16 -7.02 17.64
C SER A 241 11.54 -7.97 16.62
N GLU A 242 10.58 -7.46 15.85
CA GLU A 242 10.04 -8.12 14.67
C GLU A 242 10.24 -7.22 13.46
N HIS A 243 10.88 -7.77 12.43
CA HIS A 243 11.03 -7.12 11.13
C HIS A 243 10.47 -8.02 10.03
N ALA A 244 9.66 -7.43 9.16
CA ALA A 244 9.11 -8.12 7.99
C ALA A 244 9.02 -7.17 6.80
N GLU A 245 9.47 -7.65 5.65
CA GLU A 245 9.22 -7.05 4.34
C GLU A 245 8.04 -7.76 3.69
N ILE A 246 6.93 -7.05 3.52
CA ILE A 246 5.66 -7.67 3.09
C ILE A 246 5.21 -7.01 1.80
N PRO A 247 5.18 -7.75 0.67
CA PRO A 247 4.60 -7.25 -0.57
C PRO A 247 3.13 -6.87 -0.37
N MET A 248 2.75 -5.67 -0.79
CA MET A 248 1.36 -5.22 -0.77
C MET A 248 0.62 -5.74 -2.01
N SER A 249 -0.66 -6.07 -1.84
CA SER A 249 -1.58 -6.43 -2.93
C SER A 249 -2.39 -5.21 -3.36
N VAL A 250 -2.84 -5.16 -4.60
CA VAL A 250 -3.44 -3.95 -5.21
C VAL A 250 -4.86 -3.71 -4.73
N ALA A 251 -5.23 -3.70 -3.46
CA ALA A 251 -6.62 -3.66 -3.00
C ALA A 251 -7.59 -2.53 -3.41
N SER A 252 -7.68 -2.00 -4.63
CA SER A 252 -8.26 -0.67 -4.99
C SER A 252 -8.10 -0.36 -6.46
N TYR A 253 -9.17 -0.18 -7.23
CA TYR A 253 -9.28 1.05 -8.00
C TYR A 253 -10.51 1.86 -7.57
N GLU A 254 -10.20 2.69 -6.58
CA GLU A 254 -10.98 3.57 -5.72
C GLU A 254 -11.33 4.95 -6.23
N GLN A 255 -12.41 5.61 -5.82
CA GLN A 255 -12.34 7.07 -5.59
C GLN A 255 -11.95 7.30 -4.12
N ASP A 256 -10.91 8.10 -3.89
CA ASP A 256 -10.48 8.48 -2.55
C ASP A 256 -11.49 9.44 -1.87
N GLN A 257 -11.23 9.79 -0.60
CA GLN A 257 -12.07 10.71 0.19
C GLN A 257 -12.20 12.14 -0.40
N HIS A 258 -11.41 12.47 -1.42
CA HIS A 258 -11.41 13.74 -2.14
C HIS A 258 -11.95 13.61 -3.58
N GLY A 259 -12.43 12.43 -3.99
CA GLY A 259 -13.01 12.14 -5.29
C GLY A 259 -12.01 11.84 -6.41
N ALA A 260 -10.71 11.73 -6.09
CA ALA A 260 -9.67 11.36 -7.04
C ALA A 260 -9.57 9.84 -7.18
N LEU A 261 -9.39 9.36 -8.41
CA LEU A 261 -9.29 7.92 -8.67
C LEU A 261 -7.90 7.42 -8.29
N ALA A 262 -7.83 6.48 -7.35
CA ALA A 262 -6.59 5.98 -6.76
C ALA A 262 -6.55 4.46 -6.70
N TRP A 263 -5.35 3.92 -6.91
CA TRP A 263 -5.03 2.54 -6.61
C TRP A 263 -4.91 2.37 -5.10
N LEU A 264 -5.82 1.64 -4.47
CA LEU A 264 -5.66 1.25 -3.07
C LEU A 264 -4.79 0.00 -3.06
N PHE A 265 -3.75 -0.02 -2.24
CA PHE A 265 -2.94 -1.20 -1.98
C PHE A 265 -3.23 -1.65 -0.56
N GLU A 266 -3.35 -2.95 -0.29
CA GLU A 266 -3.49 -3.47 1.06
C GLU A 266 -2.41 -4.47 1.44
N VAL A 267 -2.19 -4.55 2.74
CA VAL A 267 -1.39 -5.58 3.37
C VAL A 267 -2.09 -6.01 4.65
N GLU A 268 -2.20 -7.32 4.83
CA GLU A 268 -2.56 -7.94 6.10
C GLU A 268 -1.35 -8.70 6.64
N HIS A 269 -0.94 -8.38 7.87
CA HIS A 269 0.17 -9.03 8.55
C HIS A 269 -0.25 -9.48 9.94
N ASN A 270 -0.04 -10.75 10.26
CA ASN A 270 -0.23 -11.28 11.61
C ASN A 270 1.10 -11.22 12.36
N SER A 271 1.36 -10.08 13.01
CA SER A 271 2.56 -9.89 13.83
C SER A 271 2.40 -10.55 15.21
N LYS A 272 3.52 -10.72 15.94
CA LYS A 272 3.48 -11.14 17.35
C LYS A 272 2.71 -10.15 18.24
N SER A 273 2.69 -8.88 17.85
CA SER A 273 2.00 -7.80 18.58
C SER A 273 0.50 -7.70 18.24
N GLY A 274 0.03 -8.48 17.27
CA GLY A 274 -1.36 -8.50 16.80
C GLY A 274 -1.49 -8.37 15.28
N PRO A 275 -2.71 -8.53 14.75
CA PRO A 275 -3.00 -8.35 13.34
C PRO A 275 -2.87 -6.88 12.94
N ILE A 276 -2.30 -6.65 11.77
CA ILE A 276 -2.11 -5.34 11.14
C ILE A 276 -2.79 -5.38 9.79
N SER A 277 -3.63 -4.39 9.51
CA SER A 277 -4.23 -4.16 8.21
C SER A 277 -4.01 -2.70 7.81
N ILE A 278 -3.37 -2.49 6.67
CA ILE A 278 -3.02 -1.17 6.14
C ILE A 278 -3.52 -1.08 4.71
N LYS A 279 -4.11 0.06 4.37
CA LYS A 279 -4.53 0.41 3.02
C LYS A 279 -3.90 1.72 2.57
N LEU A 280 -3.32 1.75 1.36
CA LEU A 280 -2.58 2.88 0.79
C LEU A 280 -3.16 3.29 -0.57
N PRO A 281 -3.83 4.46 -0.68
CA PRO A 281 -4.28 5.02 -1.94
C PRO A 281 -3.13 5.70 -2.67
N VAL A 282 -2.95 5.36 -3.94
CA VAL A 282 -1.83 5.75 -4.80
C VAL A 282 -2.37 6.26 -6.13
N VAL A 283 -1.90 7.44 -6.54
CA VAL A 283 -2.22 8.03 -7.84
C VAL A 283 -0.98 8.13 -8.71
N LYS A 284 -1.14 7.97 -10.02
CA LYS A 284 -0.08 8.23 -10.99
C LYS A 284 -0.17 9.69 -11.45
N LEU A 285 0.95 10.40 -11.41
CA LEU A 285 1.07 11.79 -11.88
C LEU A 285 1.39 11.83 -13.38
N ASP A 286 1.17 12.99 -14.00
CA ASP A 286 1.34 13.20 -15.44
C ASP A 286 2.78 12.95 -15.94
N ASP A 287 3.77 13.09 -15.05
CA ASP A 287 5.19 12.81 -15.32
C ASP A 287 5.54 11.31 -15.22
N GLY A 288 4.55 10.46 -14.93
CA GLY A 288 4.70 9.03 -14.78
C GLY A 288 5.13 8.58 -13.37
N THR A 289 5.33 9.50 -12.43
CA THR A 289 5.63 9.19 -11.03
C THR A 289 4.36 8.83 -10.25
N TYR A 290 4.50 8.31 -9.02
CA TYR A 290 3.38 7.93 -8.16
C TYR A 290 3.39 8.76 -6.90
N LYS A 291 2.18 9.13 -6.43
CA LYS A 291 1.97 9.85 -5.18
C LYS A 291 1.03 9.05 -4.29
N VAL A 292 1.42 8.86 -3.03
CA VAL A 292 0.54 8.33 -1.98
C VAL A 292 -0.27 9.49 -1.39
N LEU A 293 -1.57 9.29 -1.21
CA LEU A 293 -2.48 10.35 -0.76
C LEU A 293 -2.58 10.41 0.77
N ASP A 294 -3.22 9.44 1.41
CA ASP A 294 -3.35 9.31 2.87
C ASP A 294 -3.49 7.83 3.26
N SER A 295 -2.76 7.35 4.27
CA SER A 295 -2.82 5.94 4.68
C SER A 295 -4.02 5.65 5.60
N ILE A 296 -4.78 4.60 5.29
CA ILE A 296 -5.88 4.12 6.13
C ILE A 296 -5.36 2.94 6.95
N ILE A 297 -5.27 3.14 8.26
CA ILE A 297 -4.54 2.22 9.13
C ILE A 297 -5.42 1.79 10.29
N ASN A 298 -5.56 0.48 10.46
CA ASN A 298 -6.41 -0.11 11.49
C ASN A 298 -5.54 -0.91 12.49
N THR A 299 -4.77 -0.19 13.30
CA THR A 299 -3.98 -0.75 14.41
C THR A 299 -3.92 0.21 15.60
N GLN A 300 -3.76 -0.33 16.81
CA GLN A 300 -3.53 0.44 18.05
C GLN A 300 -2.03 0.62 18.38
N LEU A 301 -1.13 0.14 17.51
CA LEU A 301 0.32 0.14 17.72
C LEU A 301 0.99 1.34 17.03
N GLU A 302 2.11 1.84 17.59
CA GLU A 302 3.00 2.76 16.88
C GLU A 302 3.70 2.03 15.72
N TYR A 303 3.76 2.65 14.54
CA TYR A 303 4.45 2.11 13.37
C TYR A 303 5.14 3.22 12.57
N THR A 304 6.15 2.83 11.81
CA THR A 304 6.78 3.63 10.76
C THR A 304 6.74 2.80 9.48
N PHE A 305 6.34 3.40 8.36
CA PHE A 305 6.42 2.76 7.05
C PHE A 305 7.32 3.59 6.15
N ASP A 306 8.20 2.92 5.41
CA ASP A 306 9.01 3.53 4.37
C ASP A 306 8.58 2.97 3.01
N ILE A 307 8.35 3.86 2.05
CA ILE A 307 8.05 3.49 0.66
C ILE A 307 9.38 3.49 -0.09
N VAL A 308 9.84 2.31 -0.49
CA VAL A 308 11.07 2.17 -1.29
C VAL A 308 10.69 1.82 -2.73
N PRO A 309 10.73 2.78 -3.68
CA PRO A 309 10.62 2.45 -5.09
C PRO A 309 11.86 1.66 -5.50
N LYS A 310 11.68 0.41 -5.95
CA LYS A 310 12.80 -0.39 -6.45
C LYS A 310 13.22 0.14 -7.83
N PRO A 311 14.51 0.41 -8.08
CA PRO A 311 14.98 0.68 -9.44
C PRO A 311 14.85 -0.60 -10.26
N ASN A 312 14.25 -0.49 -11.46
CA ASN A 312 14.20 -1.58 -12.42
C ASN A 312 15.63 -1.93 -12.86
N TYR A 313 16.04 -3.18 -12.63
CA TYR A 313 17.19 -3.81 -13.30
C TYR A 313 16.68 -4.73 -14.41
#